data_AF-A0A974H0E3-F1
#
_entry.id   AF-A0A974H0E3-F1
#
_cell.length_a   1.000
_cell.length_b   1.000
_cell.length_c   1.000
_cell.angle_alpha   90.00
_cell.angle_beta   90.00
_cell.angle_gamma   90.00
#
_symmetry.space_group_name_H-M   'P 1'
#
loop_
_entity.id
_entity.type
_entity.pdbx_description
1 polymer ?
#
loop_
_entity_poly.entity_id
_entity_poly.type
_entity_poly.pdbx_seq_one_letter_code
_entity_poly.pdbx_strand_id
1 'polypeptide(L)'
;GQTEISEREENITVIRLAVTDKDTPHTPAWTAVYSIIEGNEDGNFKIETDPVTNEGILTVIKALDYEKTSQNNLSITVANLEPLFSCKVVERTLAGLWVVDAAKNIKTRTLTPMKGVSVKVKDTNDPPQFISEKIAYNIVEHSLKPGSPVGTIQAKDLDIVSPNKIKLVSLTIMTYCTYLITTVNCLLWVTGPGPIILISAITGYTVKYVQL
;
A
#
# COMPACT_ATOMS: atom_id res chain seq x y z
N GLY A 1 3.36 -9.71 -17.49
CA GLY A 1 3.78 -8.35 -17.88
C GLY A 1 4.39 -7.68 -16.68
N GLN A 2 5.37 -6.79 -16.89
CA GLN A 2 5.96 -5.97 -15.83
C GLN A 2 5.49 -4.54 -16.02
N THR A 3 4.84 -3.97 -15.01
CA THR A 3 4.42 -2.56 -14.98
C THR A 3 5.05 -1.90 -13.76
N GLU A 4 5.48 -0.66 -13.91
CA GLU A 4 5.99 0.18 -12.83
C GLU A 4 4.94 1.23 -12.48
N ILE A 5 4.61 1.37 -11.19
CA ILE A 5 3.58 2.27 -10.67
C ILE A 5 4.23 3.13 -9.58
N SER A 6 4.00 4.44 -9.62
CA SER A 6 4.43 5.33 -8.54
C SER A 6 3.67 5.01 -7.27
N GLU A 7 4.39 4.99 -6.14
CA GLU A 7 3.73 4.82 -4.85
C GLU A 7 2.72 5.94 -4.55
N ARG A 8 1.89 5.74 -3.53
CA ARG A 8 0.82 6.68 -3.10
C ARG A 8 -0.26 6.99 -4.13
N GLU A 9 -0.13 6.51 -5.37
CA GLU A 9 -1.19 6.58 -6.36
C GLU A 9 -2.27 5.53 -6.09
N GLU A 10 -3.53 5.95 -6.22
CA GLU A 10 -4.70 5.11 -6.05
C GLU A 10 -5.59 5.16 -7.29
N ASN A 11 -6.36 4.09 -7.51
CA ASN A 11 -7.27 3.93 -8.63
C ASN A 11 -6.58 3.94 -10.01
N ILE A 12 -5.31 3.54 -10.06
CA ILE A 12 -4.53 3.43 -11.29
C ILE A 12 -4.64 2.03 -11.87
N THR A 13 -4.89 1.96 -13.18
CA THR A 13 -4.89 0.68 -13.92
C THR A 13 -3.46 0.23 -14.18
N VAL A 14 -3.13 -0.97 -13.70
CA VAL A 14 -1.80 -1.58 -13.84
C VAL A 14 -1.65 -2.25 -15.20
N ILE A 15 -2.62 -3.09 -15.57
CA ILE A 15 -2.59 -3.87 -16.82
C ILE A 15 -4.00 -4.35 -17.17
N ARG A 16 -4.24 -4.56 -18.47
CA ARG A 16 -5.39 -5.30 -19.02
C ARG A 16 -4.95 -6.69 -19.47
N LEU A 17 -5.68 -7.71 -19.03
CA LEU A 17 -5.40 -9.11 -19.31
C LEU A 17 -6.44 -9.67 -20.27
N ALA A 18 -6.08 -9.80 -21.55
CA ALA A 18 -6.95 -10.43 -22.54
C ALA A 18 -6.90 -11.96 -22.47
N VAL A 19 -8.04 -12.60 -22.69
CA VAL A 19 -8.18 -14.05 -22.86
C VAL A 19 -8.95 -14.36 -24.13
N THR A 20 -8.84 -15.60 -24.61
CA THR A 20 -9.60 -16.07 -25.77
C THR A 20 -10.38 -17.30 -25.39
N ASP A 21 -11.69 -17.24 -25.59
CA ASP A 21 -12.62 -18.34 -25.44
C ASP A 21 -13.35 -18.59 -26.77
N LYS A 22 -13.61 -19.86 -27.08
CA LYS A 22 -14.26 -20.30 -28.32
C LYS A 22 -15.76 -20.49 -28.19
N ASP A 23 -16.30 -20.40 -26.97
CA ASP A 23 -17.73 -20.43 -26.74
C ASP A 23 -18.42 -19.19 -27.33
N THR A 24 -19.75 -19.25 -27.40
CA THR A 24 -20.54 -18.18 -28.02
C THR A 24 -20.36 -16.88 -27.23
N PRO A 25 -19.97 -15.76 -27.86
CA PRO A 25 -19.78 -14.49 -27.17
C PRO A 25 -20.99 -14.06 -26.35
N HIS A 26 -20.75 -13.39 -25.22
CA HIS A 26 -21.78 -12.90 -24.29
C HIS A 26 -22.65 -14.00 -23.64
N THR A 27 -22.18 -15.25 -23.63
CA THR A 27 -22.80 -16.33 -22.83
C THR A 27 -22.03 -16.53 -21.52
N PRO A 28 -22.65 -17.11 -20.47
CA PRO A 28 -21.94 -17.48 -19.25
C PRO A 28 -20.76 -18.44 -19.48
N ALA A 29 -20.85 -19.29 -20.51
CA ALA A 29 -19.77 -20.16 -20.95
C ALA A 29 -18.61 -19.39 -21.59
N TRP A 30 -18.79 -18.14 -22.02
CA TRP A 30 -17.73 -17.30 -22.61
C TRP A 30 -17.24 -16.19 -21.67
N THR A 31 -18.09 -15.70 -20.77
CA THR A 31 -17.77 -14.62 -19.83
C THR A 31 -16.66 -15.05 -18.86
N ALA A 32 -15.56 -14.31 -18.87
CA ALA A 32 -14.40 -14.55 -18.02
C ALA A 32 -14.59 -13.94 -16.62
N VAL A 33 -14.14 -14.68 -15.61
CA VAL A 33 -14.11 -14.28 -14.21
C VAL A 33 -12.67 -14.40 -13.74
N TYR A 34 -12.07 -13.26 -13.41
CA TYR A 34 -10.70 -13.18 -12.93
C TYR A 34 -10.66 -13.21 -11.40
N SER A 35 -9.61 -13.79 -10.84
CA SER A 35 -9.40 -13.82 -9.39
C SER A 35 -7.93 -13.78 -9.05
N ILE A 36 -7.55 -12.92 -8.12
CA ILE A 36 -6.21 -12.88 -7.53
C ILE A 36 -6.15 -13.95 -6.44
N ILE A 37 -5.23 -14.90 -6.57
CA ILE A 37 -5.11 -16.02 -5.63
C ILE A 37 -3.92 -15.88 -4.68
N GLU A 38 -2.88 -15.11 -5.05
CA GLU A 38 -1.68 -14.87 -4.22
C GLU A 38 -1.06 -13.49 -4.56
N GLY A 39 -0.29 -12.92 -3.62
CA GLY A 39 0.48 -11.69 -3.80
C GLY A 39 -0.28 -10.39 -3.52
N ASN A 40 -1.48 -10.48 -2.95
CA ASN A 40 -2.35 -9.36 -2.60
C ASN A 40 -2.79 -9.41 -1.13
N GLU A 41 -1.88 -9.79 -0.24
CA GLU A 41 -2.15 -10.01 1.18
C GLU A 41 -2.54 -8.70 1.90
N ASP A 42 -2.01 -7.57 1.44
CA ASP A 42 -2.32 -6.22 1.95
C ASP A 42 -3.58 -5.59 1.35
N GLY A 43 -4.22 -6.27 0.37
CA GLY A 43 -5.44 -5.81 -0.29
C GLY A 43 -5.24 -4.57 -1.19
N ASN A 44 -4.03 -4.35 -1.70
CA ASN A 44 -3.71 -3.20 -2.55
C ASN A 44 -4.30 -3.28 -3.96
N PHE A 45 -4.59 -4.48 -4.45
CA PHE A 45 -5.00 -4.73 -5.83
C PHE A 45 -6.42 -5.25 -5.94
N LYS A 46 -7.09 -4.89 -7.04
CA LYS A 46 -8.40 -5.42 -7.45
C LYS A 46 -8.33 -5.81 -8.92
N ILE A 47 -9.01 -6.90 -9.28
CA ILE A 47 -9.21 -7.28 -10.68
C ILE A 47 -10.70 -7.39 -10.99
N GLU A 48 -11.12 -6.81 -12.11
CA GLU A 48 -12.50 -6.84 -12.59
C GLU A 48 -12.54 -7.17 -14.08
N THR A 49 -13.59 -7.85 -14.53
CA THR A 49 -13.79 -8.12 -15.96
C THR A 49 -14.47 -6.93 -16.64
N ASP A 50 -13.89 -6.46 -17.74
CA ASP A 50 -14.52 -5.52 -18.66
C ASP A 50 -15.70 -6.23 -19.36
N PRO A 51 -16.96 -5.78 -19.18
CA PRO A 51 -18.14 -6.47 -19.73
C PRO A 51 -18.21 -6.41 -21.26
N VAL A 52 -17.47 -5.51 -21.90
CA VAL A 52 -17.45 -5.36 -23.36
C VAL A 52 -16.36 -6.21 -24.00
N THR A 53 -15.14 -6.14 -23.46
CA THR A 53 -13.95 -6.79 -24.07
C THR A 53 -13.61 -8.15 -23.48
N ASN A 54 -14.23 -8.53 -22.34
CA ASN A 54 -13.90 -9.72 -21.56
C ASN A 54 -12.47 -9.70 -20.97
N GLU A 55 -11.82 -8.53 -20.94
CA GLU A 55 -10.48 -8.36 -20.38
C GLU A 55 -10.51 -8.19 -18.86
N GLY A 56 -9.54 -8.77 -18.17
CA GLY A 56 -9.32 -8.53 -16.74
C GLY A 56 -8.55 -7.22 -16.52
N ILE A 57 -9.17 -6.23 -15.90
CA ILE A 57 -8.58 -4.94 -15.55
C ILE A 57 -8.02 -5.05 -14.13
N LEU A 58 -6.69 -5.05 -13.99
CA LEU A 58 -6.01 -5.01 -12.70
C LEU A 58 -5.76 -3.55 -12.29
N THR A 59 -6.18 -3.17 -11.09
CA THR A 59 -6.15 -1.79 -10.57
C THR A 59 -5.56 -1.76 -9.17
N VAL A 60 -4.79 -0.71 -8.86
CA VAL A 60 -4.38 -0.38 -7.49
C VAL A 60 -5.53 0.33 -6.80
N ILE A 61 -6.08 -0.24 -5.74
CA ILE A 61 -7.22 0.32 -4.98
C ILE A 61 -6.81 0.94 -3.63
N LYS A 62 -5.57 0.71 -3.21
CA LYS A 62 -4.99 1.28 -1.99
C LYS A 62 -3.53 1.60 -2.26
N ALA A 63 -3.10 2.77 -1.82
CA ALA A 63 -1.74 3.27 -1.99
C ALA A 63 -0.68 2.20 -1.70
N LEU A 64 0.27 2.09 -2.63
CA LEU A 64 1.51 1.33 -2.44
C LEU A 64 2.51 2.20 -1.67
N ASP A 65 3.47 1.54 -1.04
CA ASP A 65 4.54 2.12 -0.23
C ASP A 65 5.84 1.41 -0.63
N TYR A 66 6.78 2.16 -1.20
CA TYR A 66 8.02 1.61 -1.73
C TYR A 66 8.90 1.03 -0.62
N GLU A 67 9.02 1.75 0.49
CA GLU A 67 9.83 1.41 1.67
C GLU A 67 9.33 0.11 2.32
N LYS A 68 8.02 -0.14 2.27
CA LYS A 68 7.42 -1.39 2.74
C LYS A 68 7.59 -2.52 1.73
N THR A 69 7.27 -2.28 0.45
CA THR A 69 7.29 -3.34 -0.58
C THR A 69 7.54 -2.76 -1.96
N SER A 70 8.77 -2.90 -2.45
CA SER A 70 9.20 -2.39 -3.76
C SER A 70 8.71 -3.21 -4.96
N GLN A 71 8.24 -4.44 -4.75
CA GLN A 71 7.71 -5.29 -5.83
C GLN A 71 6.63 -6.24 -5.31
N ASN A 72 5.50 -6.29 -6.02
CA ASN A 72 4.41 -7.22 -5.78
C ASN A 72 4.32 -8.23 -6.93
N ASN A 73 4.25 -9.52 -6.60
CA ASN A 73 4.14 -10.60 -7.59
C ASN A 73 2.77 -11.28 -7.44
N LEU A 74 1.86 -10.97 -8.36
CA LEU A 74 0.50 -11.45 -8.32
C LEU A 74 0.34 -12.75 -9.10
N SER A 75 -0.43 -13.67 -8.52
CA SER A 75 -0.90 -14.89 -9.16
C SER A 75 -2.39 -14.73 -9.45
N ILE A 76 -2.76 -14.78 -10.73
CA ILE A 76 -4.12 -14.51 -11.20
C ILE A 76 -4.65 -15.75 -11.91
N THR A 77 -5.88 -16.12 -11.60
CA THR A 77 -6.62 -17.18 -12.29
C THR A 77 -7.76 -16.57 -13.09
N VAL A 78 -8.18 -17.28 -14.13
CA VAL A 78 -9.33 -16.93 -14.96
C VAL A 78 -10.15 -18.18 -15.20
N ALA A 79 -11.47 -18.06 -15.07
CA ALA A 79 -12.43 -19.13 -15.31
C ALA A 79 -13.66 -18.56 -16.02
N ASN A 80 -14.46 -19.41 -16.65
CA ASN A 80 -15.76 -19.01 -17.18
C ASN A 80 -16.74 -18.78 -16.02
N LEU A 81 -17.71 -17.89 -16.22
CA LEU A 81 -18.80 -17.67 -15.28
C LEU A 81 -19.62 -18.96 -15.10
N GLU A 82 -19.82 -19.71 -16.18
CA GLU A 82 -20.39 -21.05 -16.13
C GLU A 82 -19.34 -22.11 -15.76
N PRO A 83 -19.59 -22.96 -14.75
CA PRO A 83 -18.68 -24.05 -14.41
C PRO A 83 -18.56 -25.08 -15.52
N LEU A 84 -17.33 -25.55 -15.75
CA LEU A 84 -17.06 -26.61 -16.71
C LEU A 84 -17.70 -27.93 -16.29
N PHE A 85 -18.30 -28.62 -17.26
CA PHE A 85 -18.90 -29.94 -17.12
C PHE A 85 -18.44 -30.87 -18.24
N SER A 86 -18.46 -32.18 -17.99
CA SER A 86 -18.30 -33.19 -19.06
C SER A 86 -19.46 -34.15 -19.03
N CYS A 87 -19.93 -34.51 -20.22
CA CYS A 87 -20.87 -35.59 -20.43
C CYS A 87 -20.18 -36.68 -21.22
N LYS A 88 -19.96 -37.83 -20.59
CA LYS A 88 -19.40 -39.01 -21.24
C LYS A 88 -20.51 -40.00 -21.53
N VAL A 89 -20.67 -40.40 -22.79
CA VAL A 89 -21.60 -41.47 -23.15
C VAL A 89 -21.04 -42.79 -22.61
N VAL A 90 -21.81 -43.42 -21.72
CA VAL A 90 -21.51 -44.72 -21.12
C VAL A 90 -22.06 -45.83 -21.99
N GLU A 91 -23.28 -45.67 -22.48
CA GLU A 91 -23.97 -46.68 -23.29
C GLU A 91 -24.88 -46.03 -24.33
N ARG A 92 -24.87 -46.58 -25.54
CA ARG A 92 -25.80 -46.20 -26.62
C ARG A 92 -26.87 -47.27 -26.73
N THR A 93 -28.10 -46.93 -26.39
CA THR A 93 -29.27 -47.82 -26.52
C THR A 93 -29.79 -47.83 -27.96
N LEU A 94 -30.20 -49.00 -28.46
CA LEU A 94 -30.77 -49.15 -29.81
C LEU A 94 -32.13 -48.46 -29.98
N ALA A 95 -32.87 -48.28 -28.87
CA ALA A 95 -34.08 -47.48 -28.80
C ALA A 95 -34.04 -46.67 -27.49
N GLY A 96 -34.21 -45.34 -27.57
CA GLY A 96 -34.27 -44.45 -26.40
C GLY A 96 -33.06 -43.52 -26.22
N LEU A 97 -33.02 -42.85 -25.05
CA LEU A 97 -31.99 -41.90 -24.66
C LEU A 97 -30.67 -42.60 -24.31
N TRP A 98 -29.54 -42.03 -24.72
CA TRP A 98 -28.22 -42.54 -24.38
C TRP A 98 -27.95 -42.41 -22.87
N VAL A 99 -27.26 -43.41 -22.31
CA VAL A 99 -26.80 -43.35 -20.93
C VAL A 99 -25.54 -42.50 -20.90
N VAL A 100 -25.57 -41.43 -20.12
CA VAL A 100 -24.45 -40.51 -19.96
C VAL A 100 -24.02 -40.42 -18.50
N ASP A 101 -22.71 -40.32 -18.30
CA ASP A 101 -22.08 -39.92 -17.06
C ASP A 101 -21.79 -38.42 -17.14
N ALA A 102 -22.53 -37.64 -16.36
CA ALA A 102 -22.43 -36.18 -16.34
C ALA A 102 -21.66 -35.74 -15.09
N ALA A 103 -20.38 -35.44 -15.25
CA ALA A 103 -19.56 -34.86 -14.19
C ALA A 103 -19.66 -33.33 -14.24
N LYS A 104 -20.29 -32.74 -13.21
CA LYS A 104 -20.31 -31.29 -12.96
C LYS A 104 -19.12 -30.88 -12.10
N ASN A 105 -18.54 -29.72 -12.35
CA ASN A 105 -17.37 -29.20 -11.62
C ASN A 105 -16.15 -30.12 -11.75
N ILE A 106 -15.84 -30.52 -12.98
CA ILE A 106 -14.55 -31.15 -13.23
C ILE A 106 -13.52 -30.12 -12.84
N LYS A 107 -12.69 -30.44 -11.83
CA LYS A 107 -11.48 -29.68 -11.56
C LYS A 107 -10.69 -29.70 -12.86
N THR A 108 -10.80 -28.62 -13.63
CA THR A 108 -9.96 -28.33 -14.77
C THR A 108 -8.56 -28.72 -14.36
N ARG A 109 -7.93 -29.61 -15.13
CA ARG A 109 -6.49 -29.84 -15.07
C ARG A 109 -5.88 -28.46 -14.92
N THR A 110 -5.39 -28.20 -13.70
CA THR A 110 -5.07 -26.92 -13.08
C THR A 110 -5.27 -25.76 -14.04
N LEU A 111 -6.32 -24.93 -13.89
CA LEU A 111 -6.31 -23.61 -14.54
C LEU A 111 -4.96 -23.02 -14.20
N THR A 112 -4.03 -23.03 -15.16
CA THR A 112 -2.65 -22.71 -14.85
C THR A 112 -2.74 -21.26 -14.43
N PRO A 113 -2.50 -20.93 -13.14
CA PRO A 113 -2.55 -19.54 -12.75
C PRO A 113 -1.59 -18.82 -13.68
N MET A 114 -2.04 -17.70 -14.23
CA MET A 114 -1.17 -16.85 -15.03
C MET A 114 -0.14 -16.30 -14.06
N LYS A 115 0.96 -17.04 -13.93
CA LYS A 115 2.02 -16.76 -12.98
C LYS A 115 2.78 -15.54 -13.49
N GLY A 116 2.83 -14.47 -12.69
CA GLY A 116 3.81 -13.41 -12.86
C GLY A 116 3.28 -12.11 -13.48
N VAL A 117 2.19 -11.56 -12.94
CA VAL A 117 2.03 -10.10 -13.02
C VAL A 117 2.93 -9.50 -11.96
N SER A 118 4.02 -8.87 -12.39
CA SER A 118 5.00 -8.25 -11.51
C SER A 118 4.78 -6.74 -11.54
N VAL A 119 4.35 -6.19 -10.42
CA VAL A 119 4.15 -4.75 -10.23
C VAL A 119 5.35 -4.22 -9.49
N LYS A 120 6.17 -3.42 -10.16
CA LYS A 120 7.25 -2.66 -9.52
C LYS A 120 6.68 -1.38 -8.96
N VAL A 121 7.09 -1.05 -7.74
CA VAL A 121 6.79 0.24 -7.14
C VAL A 121 7.94 1.17 -7.47
N LYS A 122 7.61 2.38 -7.91
CA LYS A 122 8.56 3.46 -8.13
C LYS A 122 8.51 4.38 -6.93
N ASP A 123 9.64 4.44 -6.24
CA ASP A 123 9.98 5.39 -5.19
C ASP A 123 9.74 6.84 -5.66
N THR A 124 8.98 7.58 -4.86
CA THR A 124 8.71 9.00 -5.02
C THR A 124 9.16 9.73 -3.77
N ASN A 125 9.83 10.88 -3.93
CA ASN A 125 10.42 11.56 -2.78
C ASN A 125 9.42 11.87 -1.67
N ASP A 126 9.67 11.32 -0.48
CA ASP A 126 8.84 11.48 0.70
C ASP A 126 9.39 12.55 1.66
N PRO A 127 8.57 13.04 2.61
CA PRO A 127 9.08 13.88 3.68
C PRO A 127 9.89 13.02 4.67
N PRO A 128 11.01 13.54 5.22
CA PRO A 128 11.80 12.81 6.20
C PRO A 128 11.00 12.57 7.49
N GLN A 129 11.16 11.38 8.07
CA GLN A 129 10.49 10.98 9.30
C GLN A 129 11.42 11.09 10.51
N PHE A 130 10.89 11.50 11.67
CA PHE A 130 11.69 11.55 12.89
C PHE A 130 12.09 10.15 13.35
N ILE A 131 13.35 9.99 13.78
CA ILE A 131 13.86 8.70 14.29
C ILE A 131 13.18 8.30 15.60
N SER A 132 12.63 9.26 16.34
CA SER A 132 11.99 9.01 17.63
C SER A 132 10.70 9.81 17.76
N GLU A 133 9.60 9.09 18.00
CA GLU A 133 8.27 9.68 18.23
C GLU A 133 8.20 10.48 19.54
N LYS A 134 9.04 10.13 20.52
CA LYS A 134 9.10 10.78 21.84
C LYS A 134 10.54 11.04 22.22
N ILE A 135 10.86 12.32 22.39
CA ILE A 135 12.17 12.75 22.88
C ILE A 135 11.94 13.59 24.13
N ALA A 136 12.55 13.18 25.23
CA ALA A 136 12.52 13.90 26.49
C ALA A 136 13.92 14.37 26.87
N TYR A 137 14.04 15.64 27.24
CA TYR A 137 15.27 16.21 27.79
C TYR A 137 15.02 16.63 29.23
N ASN A 138 15.88 16.18 30.14
CA ASN A 138 15.85 16.62 31.54
C ASN A 138 16.74 17.85 31.68
N ILE A 139 16.11 19.01 31.91
CA ILE A 139 16.81 20.29 32.05
C ILE A 139 16.71 20.73 33.51
N VAL A 140 17.86 20.98 34.14
CA VAL A 140 17.90 21.56 35.49
C VAL A 140 17.69 23.06 35.38
N GLU A 141 16.83 23.62 36.22
CA GLU A 141 16.59 25.07 36.25
C GLU A 141 17.91 25.83 36.47
N HIS A 142 18.09 26.96 35.76
CA HIS A 142 19.31 27.79 35.77
C HIS A 142 20.61 27.14 35.26
N SER A 143 20.58 25.91 34.76
CA SER A 143 21.78 25.24 34.24
C SER A 143 22.19 25.71 32.83
N LEU A 144 21.24 26.22 32.04
CA LEU A 144 21.45 26.62 30.65
C LEU A 144 21.13 28.11 30.47
N LYS A 145 21.97 28.81 29.69
CA LYS A 145 21.74 30.22 29.33
C LYS A 145 20.75 30.30 28.16
N PRO A 146 20.03 31.42 27.99
CA PRO A 146 19.31 31.69 26.75
C PRO A 146 20.26 31.54 25.54
N GLY A 147 19.79 30.87 24.49
CA GLY A 147 20.60 30.51 23.33
C GLY A 147 21.34 29.18 23.45
N SER A 148 21.35 28.52 24.62
CA SER A 148 21.97 27.20 24.77
C SER A 148 21.17 26.12 24.03
N PRO A 149 21.83 25.18 23.33
CA PRO A 149 21.17 24.04 22.71
C PRO A 149 20.66 23.07 23.80
N VAL A 150 19.40 22.67 23.68
CA VAL A 150 18.76 21.71 24.60
C VAL A 150 19.06 20.27 24.19
N GLY A 151 19.09 20.05 22.88
CA GLY A 151 19.31 18.75 22.28
C GLY A 151 19.13 18.81 20.77
N THR A 152 19.38 17.67 20.15
CA THR A 152 19.28 17.48 18.70
C THR A 152 18.21 16.46 18.41
N ILE A 153 17.30 16.79 17.49
CA ILE A 153 16.34 15.84 16.93
C ILE A 153 16.87 15.39 15.57
N GLN A 154 16.81 14.09 15.32
CA GLN A 154 17.21 13.49 14.06
C GLN A 154 15.98 13.07 13.27
N ALA A 155 15.96 13.40 11.99
CA ALA A 155 15.02 12.87 11.02
C ALA A 155 15.80 12.08 9.97
N LYS A 156 15.21 10.99 9.52
CA LYS A 156 15.73 10.11 8.48
C LYS A 156 14.75 10.12 7.31
N ASP A 157 15.31 10.33 6.12
CA ASP A 157 14.60 10.09 4.87
C ASP A 157 14.81 8.64 4.44
N LEU A 158 13.76 7.97 3.97
CA LEU A 158 13.79 6.54 3.66
C LEU A 158 13.91 6.27 2.16
N ASP A 159 13.69 7.28 1.31
CA ASP A 159 13.79 7.22 -0.14
C ASP A 159 15.14 6.62 -0.59
N ILE A 160 15.13 5.80 -1.63
CA ILE A 160 16.36 5.30 -2.27
C ILE A 160 16.97 6.39 -3.16
N VAL A 161 16.14 7.16 -3.85
CA VAL A 161 16.62 8.17 -4.80
C VAL A 161 16.69 9.55 -4.15
N SER A 162 17.90 10.11 -4.17
CA SER A 162 18.25 11.40 -3.56
C SER A 162 17.24 12.54 -3.83
N PRO A 163 17.10 13.50 -2.91
CA PRO A 163 18.04 13.79 -1.83
C PRO A 163 17.68 13.24 -0.44
N ASN A 164 18.37 12.17 -0.04
CA ASN A 164 18.59 11.71 1.35
C ASN A 164 19.37 12.73 2.21
N LYS A 165 18.92 13.97 2.26
CA LYS A 165 19.53 15.02 3.07
C LYS A 165 18.95 14.92 4.47
N ILE A 166 19.66 14.22 5.35
CA ILE A 166 19.43 14.27 6.79
C ILE A 166 19.46 15.73 7.22
N LYS A 167 18.30 16.29 7.58
CA LYS A 167 18.20 17.63 8.16
C LYS A 167 18.16 17.50 9.67
N LEU A 168 19.22 17.97 10.32
CA LEU A 168 19.28 18.09 11.77
C LEU A 168 18.54 19.37 12.18
N VAL A 169 17.62 19.26 13.12
CA VAL A 169 16.91 20.39 13.71
C VAL A 169 17.41 20.56 15.15
N SER A 170 18.00 21.72 15.45
CA SER A 170 18.43 22.08 16.81
C SER A 170 17.34 22.85 17.54
N LEU A 171 17.13 22.54 18.81
CA LEU A 171 16.20 23.28 19.66
C LEU A 171 16.98 24.21 20.58
N THR A 172 16.61 25.50 20.54
CA THR A 172 17.30 26.57 21.26
C THR A 172 16.33 27.24 22.24
N ILE A 173 16.79 27.50 23.47
CA ILE A 173 16.01 28.24 24.48
C ILE A 173 16.02 29.73 24.13
N MET A 174 14.85 30.29 23.77
CA MET A 174 14.70 31.72 23.45
C MET A 174 14.04 32.49 24.61
N THR A 175 14.82 32.70 25.67
CA THR A 175 14.73 33.81 26.67
C THR A 175 13.67 33.83 27.79
N TYR A 176 14.20 34.20 28.98
CA TYR A 176 13.64 34.68 30.26
C TYR A 176 12.48 33.93 30.93
N CYS A 177 12.80 32.92 31.74
CA CYS A 177 12.01 32.63 32.95
C CYS A 177 12.34 33.69 34.01
N THR A 178 11.63 34.82 34.02
CA THR A 178 11.60 35.69 35.21
C THR A 178 10.52 35.19 36.15
N TYR A 179 10.93 34.84 37.37
CA TYR A 179 10.12 34.35 38.47
C TYR A 179 8.82 35.14 38.68
N LEU A 180 7.67 34.49 38.55
CA LEU A 180 6.51 34.60 39.45
C LEU A 180 5.45 33.55 39.07
N ILE A 181 5.44 32.46 39.84
CA ILE A 181 4.34 31.55 40.22
C ILE A 181 3.18 31.35 39.20
N THR A 182 3.05 30.08 38.80
CA THR A 182 1.92 29.36 38.12
C THR A 182 1.78 29.53 36.60
N THR A 183 2.02 28.42 35.90
CA THR A 183 1.82 28.18 34.45
C THR A 183 2.76 28.90 33.48
N VAL A 184 4.01 28.42 33.38
CA VAL A 184 4.94 28.86 32.33
C VAL A 184 4.84 27.88 31.14
N ASN A 185 4.07 28.24 30.12
CA ASN A 185 4.17 27.61 28.81
C ASN A 185 5.42 28.17 28.11
N CYS A 186 6.56 27.49 28.22
CA CYS A 186 7.70 27.77 27.34
C CYS A 186 7.36 27.23 25.94
N LEU A 187 7.06 28.12 24.99
CA LEU A 187 6.91 27.74 23.59
C LEU A 187 8.29 27.48 22.99
N LEU A 188 8.49 26.28 22.44
CA LEU A 188 9.67 25.91 21.68
C LEU A 188 9.32 26.09 20.19
N TRP A 189 10.02 26.99 19.50
CA TRP A 189 9.79 27.25 18.07
C TRP A 189 10.82 26.50 17.23
N VAL A 190 10.34 25.80 16.18
CA VAL A 190 11.20 25.24 15.13
C VAL A 190 11.26 26.24 13.97
N THR A 191 12.43 26.80 13.69
CA THR A 191 12.63 27.63 12.49
C THR A 191 13.23 26.78 11.38
N GLY A 192 12.46 26.46 10.34
CA GLY A 192 12.95 25.78 9.14
C GLY A 192 12.02 25.98 7.93
N PRO A 193 12.50 25.84 6.68
CA PRO A 193 11.66 25.87 5.49
C PRO A 193 10.88 24.55 5.39
N GLY A 194 9.67 24.53 5.93
CA GLY A 194 8.79 23.36 6.06
C GLY A 194 7.59 23.67 6.97
N PRO A 195 6.64 22.73 7.16
CA PRO A 195 5.48 22.96 8.00
C PRO A 195 5.86 23.40 9.42
N ILE A 196 5.09 24.33 9.98
CA ILE A 196 5.30 24.90 11.31
C ILE A 196 4.99 23.83 12.36
N ILE A 197 5.98 23.40 13.13
CA ILE A 197 5.82 22.40 14.19
C ILE A 197 5.62 23.14 15.52
N LEU A 198 4.45 22.95 16.14
CA LEU A 198 4.11 23.48 17.46
C LEU A 198 4.55 22.49 18.54
N ILE A 199 5.40 22.95 19.46
CA ILE A 199 5.87 22.16 20.60
C ILE A 199 5.25 22.74 21.86
N SER A 200 4.31 22.01 22.49
CA SER A 200 3.74 22.42 23.77
C SER A 200 4.53 21.77 24.91
N ALA A 201 5.15 22.58 25.77
CA ALA A 201 5.63 22.14 27.06
C ALA A 201 4.52 22.37 28.09
N ILE A 202 3.82 21.30 28.49
CA ILE A 202 2.96 21.35 29.68
C ILE A 202 3.78 20.80 30.84
N THR A 203 3.81 21.58 31.93
CA THR A 203 4.53 21.32 33.19
C THR A 203 4.47 19.86 33.64
N GLY A 204 5.63 19.23 33.86
CA GLY A 204 5.74 17.87 34.42
C GLY A 204 6.45 16.81 33.56
N TYR A 205 7.52 17.16 32.84
CA TYR A 205 8.46 16.22 32.21
C TYR A 205 7.98 15.46 30.96
N THR A 206 7.24 16.09 30.04
CA THR A 206 7.07 15.49 28.70
C THR A 206 6.91 16.56 27.62
N VAL A 207 7.90 16.65 26.73
CA VAL A 207 7.72 17.36 25.46
C VAL A 207 7.03 16.41 24.50
N LYS A 208 5.76 16.67 24.20
CA LYS A 208 5.00 15.92 23.19
C LYS A 208 5.00 16.72 21.91
N TYR A 209 5.42 16.06 20.83
CA TYR A 209 5.37 16.60 19.48
C TYR A 209 4.10 16.04 18.80
N VAL A 210 3.43 16.87 18.01
CA VAL A 210 2.32 16.44 17.14
C VAL A 210 2.68 16.86 15.72
N GLN A 211 2.74 15.88 14.82
CA GLN A 211 2.82 16.13 13.39
C GLN A 211 1.41 16.55 12.95
N LEU A 212 1.27 17.78 12.44
CA LEU A 212 0.01 18.28 11.85
C LEU A 212 -0.20 17.70 10.45
#